data_AF-A0A523BR07-F1
#
_entry.id   AF-A0A523BR07-F1
#
_cell.length_a   1.000
_cell.length_b   1.000
_cell.length_c   1.000
_cell.angle_alpha   90.00
_cell.angle_beta   90.00
_cell.angle_gamma   90.00
#
_symmetry.space_group_name_H-M   'P 1'
#
loop_
_entity.id
_entity.type
_entity.pdbx_description
1 polymer ?
#
loop_
_entity_poly.entity_id
_entity_poly.type
_entity_poly.pdbx_seq_one_letter_code
_entity_poly.pdbx_strand_id
1 'polypeptide(L)'
;MKIVSNEKLIKRNKKIGQITTMAALAVLGIGLYFSFAQPEQITITFGALLIGFLLTQVGVFYGNRWGRSPRPDELISASLKGLEDKYVLYHYTAGIPHLLTGPTGIWALVPATAGGKITYDEGKGRFRQKGGNFYMKIFGQDSIGRPELDAQYALTDLKKSFQKNVSELDLPEPRAVLIFTNPKAELEPTDSPVPAVTVDKLKDFIRKQTKGSPEEFEVIKGLQKALPGESTFE
;
A
#
# COMPACT_ATOMS: atom_id res chain seq x y z
N MET A 1 20.34 -4.19 4.82
CA MET A 1 19.05 -4.76 4.40
C MET A 1 18.97 -4.80 2.88
N LYS A 2 18.43 -5.87 2.30
CA LYS A 2 18.18 -6.01 0.85
C LYS A 2 16.78 -5.51 0.48
N ILE A 3 16.60 -4.88 -0.67
CA ILE A 3 15.29 -4.41 -1.17
C ILE A 3 15.03 -5.02 -2.55
N VAL A 4 13.89 -5.67 -2.70
CA VAL A 4 13.45 -6.32 -3.94
C VAL A 4 12.14 -5.70 -4.40
N SER A 5 12.19 -4.87 -5.44
CA SER A 5 11.01 -4.14 -5.95
C SER A 5 10.65 -4.54 -7.37
N ASN A 6 9.36 -4.66 -7.66
CA ASN A 6 8.88 -4.83 -9.04
C ASN A 6 8.82 -3.47 -9.77
N GLU A 7 9.98 -2.98 -10.17
CA GLU A 7 10.12 -1.70 -10.88
C GLU A 7 9.28 -1.65 -12.18
N LYS A 8 9.15 -2.77 -12.89
CA LYS A 8 8.33 -2.85 -14.11
C LYS A 8 6.87 -2.60 -13.81
N LEU A 9 6.32 -3.22 -12.77
CA LEU A 9 4.94 -3.00 -12.33
C LEU A 9 4.73 -1.54 -11.89
N ILE A 10 5.66 -1.01 -11.09
CA ILE A 10 5.60 0.38 -10.60
C ILE A 10 5.58 1.36 -11.79
N LYS A 11 6.53 1.24 -12.73
CA LYS A 11 6.63 2.11 -13.92
C LYS A 11 5.41 1.98 -14.82
N ARG A 12 4.94 0.75 -15.08
CA ARG A 12 3.74 0.49 -15.89
C ARG A 12 2.51 1.14 -15.28
N ASN A 13 2.28 0.91 -13.99
CA ASN A 13 1.09 1.42 -13.30
C ASN A 13 1.13 2.94 -13.15
N LYS A 14 2.31 3.54 -12.95
CA LYS A 14 2.49 5.00 -13.02
C LYS A 14 2.10 5.54 -14.40
N LYS A 15 2.55 4.89 -15.48
CA LYS A 15 2.21 5.29 -16.85
C LYS A 15 0.71 5.15 -17.15
N ILE A 16 0.06 4.09 -16.66
CA ILE A 16 -1.40 3.93 -16.75
C ILE A 16 -2.10 5.12 -16.09
N GLY A 17 -1.72 5.48 -14.86
CA GLY A 17 -2.31 6.65 -14.19
C GLY A 17 -2.18 7.93 -15.02
N GLN A 18 -0.98 8.22 -15.53
CA GLN A 18 -0.71 9.42 -16.33
C GLN A 18 -1.53 9.46 -17.63
N ILE A 19 -1.55 8.36 -18.39
CA ILE A 19 -2.28 8.27 -19.66
C ILE A 19 -3.78 8.40 -19.42
N THR A 20 -4.32 7.68 -18.44
CA THR A 20 -5.76 7.70 -18.17
C THR A 20 -6.22 9.08 -17.68
N THR A 21 -5.41 9.78 -16.87
CA THR A 21 -5.71 11.16 -16.48
C THR A 21 -5.72 12.11 -17.70
N MET A 22 -4.76 11.96 -18.63
CA MET A 22 -4.73 12.77 -19.85
C MET A 22 -5.92 12.47 -20.78
N ALA A 23 -6.28 11.18 -20.91
CA ALA A 23 -7.42 10.74 -21.69
C ALA A 23 -8.74 11.27 -21.09
N ALA A 24 -8.88 11.22 -19.77
CA ALA A 24 -10.04 11.81 -19.08
C ALA A 24 -10.18 13.30 -19.40
N LEU A 25 -9.08 14.05 -19.32
CA LEU A 25 -9.07 15.48 -19.63
C LEU A 25 -9.46 15.76 -21.09
N ALA A 26 -8.93 14.98 -22.04
CA ALA A 26 -9.27 15.12 -23.45
C ALA A 26 -10.76 14.83 -23.71
N VAL A 27 -11.30 13.75 -23.15
CA VAL A 27 -12.73 13.38 -23.28
C VAL A 27 -13.63 14.46 -22.67
N LEU A 28 -13.32 14.94 -21.47
CA LEU A 28 -14.07 16.01 -20.82
C LEU A 28 -13.98 17.33 -21.60
N GLY A 29 -12.81 17.65 -22.16
CA GLY A 29 -12.62 18.83 -23.01
C GLY A 29 -13.46 18.78 -24.29
N ILE A 30 -13.54 17.61 -24.94
CA ILE A 30 -14.42 17.39 -26.09
C ILE A 30 -15.88 17.58 -25.67
N GLY A 31 -16.32 16.93 -24.57
CA GLY A 31 -17.67 17.09 -24.05
C GLY A 31 -18.03 18.54 -23.75
N LEU A 32 -17.10 19.30 -23.16
CA LEU A 32 -17.28 20.71 -22.87
C LEU A 32 -17.40 21.56 -24.14
N TYR A 33 -16.60 21.28 -25.17
CA TYR A 33 -16.70 21.98 -26.45
C TYR A 33 -18.08 21.78 -27.10
N PHE A 34 -18.54 20.53 -27.18
CA PHE A 34 -19.86 20.22 -27.75
C PHE A 34 -20.99 20.86 -26.93
N SER A 35 -20.84 20.95 -25.60
CA SER A 35 -21.80 21.63 -24.74
C SER A 35 -22.04 23.11 -25.11
N PHE A 36 -21.05 23.80 -25.69
CA PHE A 36 -21.18 25.20 -26.10
C PHE A 36 -21.41 25.37 -27.59
N ALA A 37 -20.76 24.56 -28.42
CA ALA A 37 -20.81 24.68 -29.87
C ALA A 37 -22.09 24.09 -30.48
N GLN A 38 -22.60 22.99 -29.91
CA GLN A 38 -23.75 22.23 -30.42
C GLN A 38 -24.62 21.74 -29.25
N PRO A 39 -25.33 22.65 -28.55
CA PRO A 39 -26.10 22.32 -27.35
C PRO A 39 -27.18 21.25 -27.58
N GLU A 40 -27.65 21.09 -28.82
CA GLU A 40 -28.61 20.06 -29.23
C GLU A 40 -28.03 18.64 -29.14
N GLN A 41 -26.71 18.48 -29.17
CA GLN A 41 -26.01 17.18 -29.06
C GLN A 41 -25.79 16.76 -27.60
N ILE A 42 -26.86 16.84 -26.82
CA ILE A 42 -26.91 16.52 -25.40
C ILE A 42 -26.31 15.13 -25.10
N THR A 43 -26.56 14.14 -25.97
CA THR A 43 -26.05 12.77 -25.81
C THR A 43 -24.53 12.70 -25.82
N ILE A 44 -23.85 13.49 -26.67
CA ILE A 44 -22.38 13.51 -26.72
C ILE A 44 -21.81 14.12 -25.46
N THR A 45 -22.37 15.24 -25.01
CA THR A 45 -21.95 15.93 -23.78
C THR A 45 -22.10 15.02 -22.56
N PHE A 46 -23.26 14.39 -22.35
CA PHE A 46 -23.47 13.48 -21.22
C PHE A 46 -22.63 12.20 -21.34
N GLY A 47 -22.47 11.65 -22.54
CA GLY A 47 -21.61 10.49 -22.78
C GLY A 47 -20.15 10.80 -22.42
N ALA A 48 -19.64 11.95 -22.85
CA ALA A 48 -18.30 12.41 -22.53
C ALA A 48 -18.11 12.66 -21.03
N LEU A 49 -19.10 13.24 -20.35
CA LEU A 49 -19.06 13.42 -18.89
C LEU A 49 -18.97 12.08 -18.16
N LEU A 50 -19.80 11.10 -18.52
CA LEU A 50 -19.80 9.79 -17.88
C LEU A 50 -18.46 9.06 -18.10
N ILE A 51 -18.00 8.99 -19.35
CA ILE A 51 -16.74 8.31 -19.69
C ILE A 51 -15.55 9.04 -19.04
N GLY A 52 -15.53 10.37 -19.14
CA GLY A 52 -14.50 11.21 -18.53
C GLY A 52 -14.43 11.05 -17.00
N PHE A 53 -15.59 10.94 -16.34
CA PHE A 53 -15.66 10.65 -14.91
C PHE A 53 -15.06 9.28 -14.58
N LEU A 54 -15.45 8.21 -15.29
CA LEU A 54 -14.91 6.86 -15.06
C LEU A 54 -13.38 6.81 -15.29
N LEU A 55 -12.89 7.42 -16.35
CA LEU A 55 -11.45 7.54 -16.60
C LEU A 55 -10.75 8.34 -15.49
N THR A 56 -11.38 9.40 -14.99
CA THR A 56 -10.85 10.17 -13.85
C THR A 56 -10.72 9.29 -12.60
N GLN A 57 -11.72 8.44 -12.30
CA GLN A 57 -11.65 7.53 -11.16
C GLN A 57 -10.45 6.56 -11.28
N VAL A 58 -10.22 6.00 -12.47
CA VAL A 58 -9.06 5.14 -12.72
C VAL A 58 -7.75 5.92 -12.62
N GLY A 59 -7.68 7.11 -13.20
CA GLY A 59 -6.51 7.99 -13.14
C GLY A 59 -6.15 8.38 -11.70
N VAL A 60 -7.14 8.72 -10.87
CA VAL A 60 -6.96 9.04 -9.45
C VAL A 60 -6.47 7.82 -8.66
N PHE A 61 -7.06 6.64 -8.88
CA PHE A 61 -6.63 5.40 -8.23
C PHE A 61 -5.15 5.10 -8.51
N TYR A 62 -4.76 5.12 -9.79
CA TYR A 62 -3.37 4.84 -10.17
C TYR A 62 -2.42 5.99 -9.78
N GLY A 63 -2.88 7.24 -9.87
CA GLY A 63 -2.11 8.43 -9.52
C GLY A 63 -1.78 8.49 -8.02
N ASN A 64 -2.73 8.19 -7.15
CA ASN A 64 -2.51 8.19 -5.70
C ASN A 64 -1.55 7.08 -5.27
N ARG A 65 -1.60 5.91 -5.90
CA ARG A 65 -0.81 4.73 -5.50
C ARG A 65 0.58 4.64 -6.16
N TRP A 66 0.73 5.09 -7.40
CA TRP A 66 2.00 4.97 -8.16
C TRP A 66 2.53 6.29 -8.73
N GLY A 67 1.73 7.36 -8.72
CA GLY A 67 2.06 8.62 -9.41
C GLY A 67 2.82 9.64 -8.57
N ARG A 68 2.49 9.77 -7.27
CA ARG A 68 3.06 10.78 -6.37
C ARG A 68 4.22 10.22 -5.55
N SER A 69 5.35 10.91 -5.56
CA SER A 69 6.47 10.64 -4.65
C SER A 69 6.44 11.65 -3.49
N PRO A 70 6.74 11.23 -2.24
CA PRO A 70 7.13 9.89 -1.85
C PRO A 70 5.94 8.90 -1.84
N ARG A 71 6.10 7.78 -2.54
CA ARG A 71 5.10 6.70 -2.58
C ARG A 71 5.13 5.86 -1.30
N PRO A 72 4.10 5.04 -1.00
CA PRO A 72 4.11 4.15 0.16
C PRO A 72 5.33 3.20 0.22
N ASP A 73 5.75 2.62 -0.90
CA ASP A 73 6.98 1.79 -0.99
C ASP A 73 8.24 2.59 -0.64
N GLU A 74 8.35 3.81 -1.16
CA GLU A 74 9.51 4.69 -0.92
C GLU A 74 9.57 5.11 0.56
N LEU A 75 8.43 5.43 1.16
CA LEU A 75 8.32 5.78 2.59
C LEU A 75 8.70 4.60 3.49
N ILE A 76 8.19 3.39 3.19
CA ILE A 76 8.53 2.18 3.94
C ILE A 76 10.03 1.87 3.81
N SER A 77 10.57 1.87 2.60
CA SER A 77 11.99 1.66 2.33
C SER A 77 12.87 2.65 3.10
N ALA A 78 12.52 3.94 3.08
CA ALA A 78 13.24 4.98 3.79
C ALA A 78 13.18 4.77 5.31
N SER A 79 12.01 4.42 5.86
CA SER A 79 11.84 4.20 7.29
C SER A 79 12.66 3.03 7.83
N LEU A 80 12.80 1.96 7.05
CA LEU A 80 13.54 0.76 7.42
C LEU A 80 15.05 0.84 7.11
N LYS A 81 15.54 1.96 6.56
CA LYS A 81 16.97 2.17 6.31
C LYS A 81 17.77 2.03 7.61
N GLY A 82 18.86 1.27 7.54
CA GLY A 82 19.70 0.94 8.70
C GLY A 82 19.28 -0.31 9.48
N LEU A 83 18.35 -1.11 8.95
CA LEU A 83 18.22 -2.51 9.34
C LEU A 83 19.38 -3.37 8.80
N GLU A 84 19.73 -4.39 9.56
CA GLU A 84 20.81 -5.35 9.25
C GLU A 84 20.57 -6.09 7.92
N ASP A 85 21.61 -6.70 7.35
CA ASP A 85 21.56 -7.33 6.01
C ASP A 85 20.78 -8.64 5.93
N LYS A 86 20.45 -9.22 7.07
CA LYS A 86 19.54 -10.36 7.24
C LYS A 86 18.07 -10.07 6.93
N TYR A 87 17.70 -8.79 6.82
CA TYR A 87 16.36 -8.39 6.42
C TYR A 87 16.26 -8.23 4.90
N VAL A 88 15.15 -8.69 4.35
CA VAL A 88 14.78 -8.50 2.93
C VAL A 88 13.39 -7.87 2.86
N LEU A 89 13.31 -6.72 2.20
CA LEU A 89 12.06 -5.99 1.97
C LEU A 89 11.63 -6.19 0.52
N TYR A 90 10.45 -6.76 0.32
CA TYR A 90 9.85 -7.02 -0.98
C TYR A 90 8.74 -6.00 -1.26
N HIS A 91 8.74 -5.43 -2.46
CA HIS A 91 7.71 -4.54 -2.97
C HIS A 91 7.11 -5.10 -4.25
N TYR A 92 5.84 -5.51 -4.18
CA TYR A 92 5.06 -6.04 -5.30
C TYR A 92 5.64 -7.29 -5.98
N THR A 93 6.44 -8.09 -5.26
CA THR A 93 7.11 -9.29 -5.76
C THR A 93 6.75 -10.57 -5.01
N ALA A 94 6.17 -10.49 -3.80
CA ALA A 94 6.00 -11.64 -2.90
C ALA A 94 4.52 -11.96 -2.59
N GLY A 95 3.62 -11.79 -3.56
CA GLY A 95 2.18 -12.05 -3.40
C GLY A 95 1.38 -10.97 -2.67
N ILE A 96 2.05 -10.08 -1.94
CA ILE A 96 1.46 -8.87 -1.33
C ILE A 96 2.22 -7.60 -1.72
N PRO A 97 1.64 -6.40 -1.53
CA PRO A 97 2.29 -5.14 -1.86
C PRO A 97 3.63 -4.92 -1.17
N HIS A 98 3.72 -5.17 0.13
CA HIS A 98 4.94 -4.95 0.90
C HIS A 98 5.12 -6.07 1.94
N LEU A 99 6.20 -6.83 1.81
CA LEU A 99 6.56 -7.93 2.70
C LEU A 99 7.96 -7.68 3.25
N LEU A 100 8.13 -7.80 4.55
CA LEU A 100 9.45 -7.80 5.19
C LEU A 100 9.71 -9.20 5.76
N THR A 101 10.84 -9.78 5.41
CA THR A 101 11.31 -11.04 6.02
C THR A 101 12.65 -10.81 6.70
N GLY A 102 12.87 -11.48 7.81
CA GLY A 102 14.13 -11.42 8.53
C GLY A 102 14.05 -12.18 9.86
N PRO A 103 15.00 -11.97 10.77
CA PRO A 103 15.06 -12.74 12.01
C PRO A 103 13.93 -12.45 12.99
N THR A 104 13.17 -11.36 12.80
CA THR A 104 11.97 -11.09 13.60
C THR A 104 10.72 -11.67 12.94
N GLY A 105 10.86 -12.60 11.99
CA GLY A 105 9.75 -13.28 11.34
C GLY A 105 9.34 -12.66 10.00
N ILE A 106 8.10 -12.94 9.62
CA ILE A 106 7.49 -12.54 8.36
C ILE A 106 6.43 -11.47 8.65
N TRP A 107 6.59 -10.29 8.03
CA TRP A 107 5.75 -9.13 8.28
C TRP A 107 5.11 -8.60 6.99
N ALA A 108 3.78 -8.64 6.94
CA ALA A 108 2.98 -7.86 6.00
C ALA A 108 2.97 -6.39 6.44
N LEU A 109 3.51 -5.51 5.60
CA LEU A 109 3.59 -4.08 5.85
C LEU A 109 2.42 -3.38 5.15
N VAL A 110 1.49 -2.83 5.91
CA VAL A 110 0.20 -2.34 5.37
C VAL A 110 0.12 -0.82 5.53
N PRO A 111 0.45 -0.04 4.49
CA PRO A 111 0.41 1.41 4.57
C PRO A 111 -1.02 1.96 4.64
N ALA A 112 -1.24 2.91 5.52
CA ALA A 112 -2.48 3.68 5.66
C ALA A 112 -2.17 5.18 5.56
N THR A 113 -2.95 5.93 4.78
CA THR A 113 -2.67 7.34 4.48
C THR A 113 -3.42 8.33 5.38
N ALA A 114 -4.21 7.85 6.34
CA ALA A 114 -4.92 8.74 7.26
C ALA A 114 -3.97 9.57 8.12
N GLY A 115 -4.23 10.88 8.17
CA GLY A 115 -3.62 11.80 9.14
C GLY A 115 -4.61 12.23 10.23
N GLY A 116 -4.18 13.12 11.14
CA GLY A 116 -4.95 13.52 12.30
C GLY A 116 -4.88 12.49 13.42
N LYS A 117 -5.79 12.59 14.40
CA LYS A 117 -5.86 11.66 15.54
C LYS A 117 -6.50 10.36 15.12
N ILE A 118 -5.82 9.26 15.39
CA ILE A 118 -6.21 7.92 14.98
C ILE A 118 -6.38 7.08 16.23
N THR A 119 -7.57 6.52 16.38
CA THR A 119 -7.97 5.69 17.51
C THR A 119 -8.55 4.38 17.01
N TYR A 120 -8.53 3.36 17.86
CA TYR A 120 -9.21 2.10 17.58
C TYR A 120 -10.50 2.05 18.40
N ASP A 121 -11.63 1.79 17.74
CA ASP A 121 -12.94 1.64 18.38
C ASP A 121 -13.21 0.14 18.56
N GLU A 122 -12.96 -0.37 19.77
CA GLU A 122 -13.10 -1.79 20.10
C GLU A 122 -14.52 -2.29 19.89
N GLY A 123 -15.53 -1.51 20.30
CA GLY A 123 -16.94 -1.86 20.14
C GLY A 123 -17.37 -2.01 18.68
N LYS A 124 -16.64 -1.40 17.75
CA LYS A 124 -16.87 -1.53 16.29
C LYS A 124 -15.78 -2.32 15.57
N GLY A 125 -14.74 -2.76 16.26
CA GLY A 125 -13.59 -3.47 15.68
C GLY A 125 -12.91 -2.73 14.52
N ARG A 126 -12.79 -1.40 14.59
CA ARG A 126 -12.25 -0.59 13.47
C ARG A 126 -11.51 0.66 13.90
N PHE A 127 -10.59 1.10 13.06
CA PHE A 127 -9.94 2.38 13.25
C PHE A 127 -10.86 3.56 12.94
N ARG A 128 -10.67 4.65 13.68
CA ARG A 128 -11.38 5.92 13.53
C ARG A 128 -10.38 7.06 13.44
N GLN A 129 -10.76 8.05 12.67
CA GLN A 129 -9.96 9.24 12.42
C GLN A 129 -10.73 10.48 12.89
N LYS A 130 -10.16 11.23 13.82
CA LYS A 130 -10.68 12.51 14.32
C LYS A 130 -9.72 13.63 13.90
N GLY A 131 -10.27 14.75 13.40
CA GLY A 131 -9.46 15.80 12.77
C GLY A 131 -8.95 15.40 11.37
N GLY A 132 -8.03 16.16 10.80
CA GLY A 132 -7.60 16.02 9.39
C GLY A 132 -8.38 16.94 8.44
N ASN A 133 -7.87 17.15 7.23
CA ASN A 133 -8.45 18.10 6.29
C ASN A 133 -9.75 17.54 5.67
N PHE A 134 -10.90 18.12 6.04
CA PHE A 134 -12.23 17.68 5.60
C PHE A 134 -12.33 17.56 4.07
N TYR A 135 -11.70 18.49 3.33
CA TYR A 135 -11.64 18.43 1.87
C TYR A 135 -10.90 17.18 1.38
N MET A 136 -9.72 16.89 1.94
CA MET A 136 -8.89 15.72 1.55
C MET A 136 -9.53 14.38 1.92
N LYS A 137 -10.41 14.37 2.93
CA LYS A 137 -11.21 13.18 3.29
C LYS A 137 -12.27 12.87 2.24
N ILE A 138 -12.96 13.90 1.72
CA ILE A 138 -14.01 13.73 0.70
C ILE A 138 -13.41 13.21 -0.61
N PHE A 139 -12.21 13.66 -0.98
CA PHE A 139 -11.51 13.20 -2.18
C PHE A 139 -10.66 11.93 -1.96
N GLY A 140 -10.82 11.24 -0.83
CA GLY A 140 -10.20 9.94 -0.55
C GLY A 140 -8.66 9.96 -0.42
N GLN A 141 -8.05 11.13 -0.24
CA GLN A 141 -6.59 11.26 -0.12
C GLN A 141 -6.11 11.03 1.32
N ASP A 142 -6.94 11.39 2.32
CA ASP A 142 -6.65 11.23 3.75
C ASP A 142 -7.67 10.32 4.48
N SER A 143 -8.44 9.52 3.75
CA SER A 143 -9.46 8.64 4.36
C SER A 143 -8.83 7.44 5.06
N ILE A 144 -9.28 7.14 6.28
CA ILE A 144 -8.78 5.98 7.02
C ILE A 144 -9.17 4.64 6.41
N GLY A 145 -10.31 4.55 5.71
CA GLY A 145 -10.77 3.29 5.15
C GLY A 145 -11.04 2.24 6.23
N ARG A 146 -10.55 1.01 5.99
CA ARG A 146 -10.63 -0.13 6.90
C ARG A 146 -9.27 -0.85 6.96
N PRO A 147 -8.25 -0.22 7.57
CA PRO A 147 -6.89 -0.74 7.53
C PRO A 147 -6.79 -2.11 8.24
N GLU A 148 -7.66 -2.37 9.22
CA GLU A 148 -7.77 -3.68 9.85
C GLU A 148 -8.14 -4.80 8.87
N LEU A 149 -9.02 -4.53 7.89
CA LEU A 149 -9.36 -5.50 6.85
C LEU A 149 -8.23 -5.63 5.84
N ASP A 150 -7.58 -4.51 5.47
CA ASP A 150 -6.45 -4.53 4.55
C ASP A 150 -5.31 -5.42 5.10
N ALA A 151 -5.09 -5.40 6.42
CA ALA A 151 -4.16 -6.31 7.08
C ALA A 151 -4.62 -7.78 7.05
N GLN A 152 -5.89 -8.06 7.30
CA GLN A 152 -6.43 -9.42 7.22
C GLN A 152 -6.34 -9.98 5.79
N TYR A 153 -6.63 -9.16 4.78
CA TYR A 153 -6.50 -9.54 3.38
C TYR A 153 -5.04 -9.76 3.00
N ALA A 154 -4.13 -8.89 3.42
CA ALA A 154 -2.70 -9.08 3.19
C ALA A 154 -2.20 -10.41 3.79
N LEU A 155 -2.59 -10.75 5.02
CA LEU A 155 -2.24 -12.05 5.61
C LEU A 155 -2.83 -13.23 4.85
N THR A 156 -4.09 -13.12 4.43
CA THR A 156 -4.78 -14.16 3.66
C THR A 156 -4.10 -14.41 2.31
N ASP A 157 -3.79 -13.34 1.58
CA ASP A 157 -3.13 -13.41 0.28
C ASP A 157 -1.69 -13.90 0.40
N LEU A 158 -0.99 -13.51 1.46
CA LEU A 158 0.34 -14.00 1.76
C LEU A 158 0.34 -15.51 2.03
N LYS A 159 -0.59 -16.00 2.87
CA LYS A 159 -0.74 -17.44 3.13
C LYS A 159 -1.03 -18.22 1.85
N LYS A 160 -1.95 -17.74 1.01
CA LYS A 160 -2.22 -18.35 -0.31
C LYS A 160 -0.99 -18.35 -1.22
N SER A 161 -0.24 -17.25 -1.24
CA SER A 161 1.01 -17.13 -2.00
C SER A 161 2.05 -18.14 -1.53
N PHE A 162 2.22 -18.30 -0.22
CA PHE A 162 3.17 -19.25 0.34
C PHE A 162 2.76 -20.70 0.10
N GLN A 163 1.48 -21.03 0.27
CA GLN A 163 0.95 -22.36 -0.08
C GLN A 163 1.18 -22.73 -1.54
N LYS A 164 1.20 -21.75 -2.46
CA LYS A 164 1.43 -22.00 -3.88
C LYS A 164 2.91 -22.15 -4.24
N ASN A 165 3.79 -21.39 -3.59
CA ASN A 165 5.18 -21.23 -4.04
C ASN A 165 6.21 -21.93 -3.13
N VAL A 166 5.86 -22.23 -1.87
CA VAL A 166 6.78 -22.71 -0.81
C VAL A 166 6.05 -23.58 0.22
N SER A 167 5.12 -24.44 -0.22
CA SER A 167 4.34 -25.33 0.66
C SER A 167 5.19 -26.33 1.46
N GLU A 168 6.42 -26.57 1.04
CA GLU A 168 7.35 -27.52 1.67
C GLU A 168 8.06 -26.94 2.89
N LEU A 169 7.99 -25.62 3.10
CA LEU A 169 8.62 -24.94 4.23
C LEU A 169 7.63 -24.76 5.38
N ASP A 170 8.05 -25.15 6.58
CA ASP A 170 7.29 -24.89 7.81
C ASP A 170 7.50 -23.44 8.27
N LEU A 171 6.81 -22.51 7.61
CA LEU A 171 6.98 -21.08 7.81
C LEU A 171 6.37 -20.62 9.14
N PRO A 172 7.04 -19.72 9.88
CA PRO A 172 6.43 -19.09 11.05
C PRO A 172 5.21 -18.28 10.64
N GLU A 173 4.24 -18.19 11.55
CA GLU A 173 2.97 -17.51 11.29
C GLU A 173 3.21 -16.04 10.88
N PRO A 174 2.75 -15.62 9.68
CA PRO A 174 2.95 -14.26 9.23
C PRO A 174 2.18 -13.26 10.10
N ARG A 175 2.82 -12.12 10.39
CA ARG A 175 2.24 -11.02 11.16
C ARG A 175 2.00 -9.81 10.28
N ALA A 176 1.08 -8.93 10.67
CA ALA A 176 0.84 -7.68 9.97
C ALA A 176 1.11 -6.49 10.88
N VAL A 177 1.52 -5.38 10.28
CA VAL A 177 1.63 -4.08 10.95
C VAL A 177 1.03 -2.99 10.06
N LEU A 178 0.19 -2.16 10.66
CA LEU A 178 -0.36 -0.97 10.02
C LEU A 178 0.64 0.18 10.12
N ILE A 179 0.90 0.83 9.00
CA ILE A 179 1.92 1.86 8.87
C ILE A 179 1.22 3.15 8.43
N PHE A 180 1.02 4.07 9.36
CA PHE A 180 0.45 5.36 9.04
C PHE A 180 1.52 6.26 8.42
N THR A 181 1.41 6.47 7.11
CA THR A 181 2.42 7.15 6.29
C THR A 181 2.23 8.67 6.25
N ASN A 182 1.10 9.18 6.74
CA ASN A 182 0.85 10.60 6.81
C ASN A 182 1.65 11.21 7.98
N PRO A 183 2.48 12.25 7.74
CA PRO A 183 3.28 12.87 8.80
C PRO A 183 2.43 13.56 9.87
N LYS A 184 1.15 13.82 9.61
CA LYS A 184 0.19 14.37 10.58
C LYS A 184 -0.58 13.28 11.34
N ALA A 185 -0.23 12.01 11.17
CA ALA A 185 -0.88 10.92 11.89
C ALA A 185 -0.42 10.89 13.35
N GLU A 186 -1.39 10.99 14.25
CA GLU A 186 -1.20 10.87 15.70
C GLU A 186 -1.94 9.62 16.17
N LEU A 187 -1.19 8.55 16.44
CA LEU A 187 -1.73 7.33 17.01
C LEU A 187 -1.84 7.47 18.52
N GLU A 188 -3.06 7.39 19.05
CA GLU A 188 -3.27 7.18 20.48
C GLU A 188 -2.93 5.71 20.82
N PRO A 189 -2.55 5.39 22.07
CA PRO A 189 -2.41 3.99 22.48
C PRO A 189 -3.69 3.22 22.17
N THR A 190 -3.57 2.16 21.36
CA THR A 190 -4.70 1.34 20.93
C THR A 190 -4.46 -0.11 21.31
N ASP A 191 -5.44 -0.76 21.93
CA ASP A 191 -5.50 -2.23 22.07
C ASP A 191 -6.00 -2.90 20.78
N SER A 192 -5.55 -2.39 19.63
CA SER A 192 -5.92 -2.95 18.34
C SER A 192 -5.30 -4.34 18.17
N PRO A 193 -6.04 -5.34 17.65
CA PRO A 193 -5.50 -6.66 17.36
C PRO A 193 -4.34 -6.64 16.37
N VAL A 194 -4.28 -5.62 15.50
CA VAL A 194 -3.18 -5.42 14.56
C VAL A 194 -2.35 -4.23 15.03
N PRO A 195 -1.04 -4.39 15.28
CA PRO A 195 -0.20 -3.29 15.73
C PRO A 195 -0.19 -2.17 14.69
N ALA A 196 -0.31 -0.94 15.17
CA ALA A 196 -0.31 0.27 14.37
C ALA A 196 0.85 1.18 14.78
N VAL A 197 1.60 1.67 13.79
CA VAL A 197 2.72 2.60 14.02
C VAL A 197 2.72 3.70 12.97
N THR A 198 3.29 4.84 13.32
CA THR A 198 3.64 5.87 12.34
C THR A 198 4.90 5.44 11.58
N VAL A 199 5.05 5.93 10.35
CA VAL A 199 6.17 5.53 9.47
C VAL A 199 7.55 5.78 10.08
N ASP A 200 7.72 6.84 10.86
CA ASP A 200 8.97 7.17 11.57
C ASP A 200 9.32 6.15 12.67
N LYS A 201 8.30 5.53 13.29
CA LYS A 201 8.46 4.54 14.37
C LYS A 201 8.58 3.10 13.88
N LEU A 202 8.41 2.86 12.57
CA LEU A 202 8.38 1.50 12.01
C LEU A 202 9.66 0.71 12.31
N LYS A 203 10.84 1.32 12.13
CA LYS A 203 12.12 0.64 12.36
C LYS A 203 12.28 0.22 13.83
N ASP A 204 11.94 1.11 14.75
CA ASP A 204 12.03 0.82 16.18
C ASP A 204 11.03 -0.26 16.58
N PHE A 205 9.83 -0.24 16.01
CA PHE A 205 8.85 -1.30 16.17
C PHE A 205 9.41 -2.66 15.74
N ILE A 206 10.00 -2.75 14.54
CA ILE A 206 10.59 -4.00 14.03
C ILE A 206 11.77 -4.46 14.90
N ARG A 207 12.63 -3.54 15.36
CA ARG A 207 13.77 -3.87 16.24
C ARG A 207 13.35 -4.38 17.62
N LYS A 208 12.22 -3.90 18.14
CA LYS A 208 11.65 -4.33 19.43
C LYS A 208 10.98 -5.70 19.36
N GLN A 209 10.66 -6.20 18.17
CA GLN A 209 10.10 -7.54 18.04
C GLN A 209 11.13 -8.57 18.48
N THR A 210 10.68 -9.57 19.23
CA THR A 210 11.52 -10.69 19.65
C THR A 210 12.15 -11.33 18.43
N LYS A 211 13.47 -11.56 18.49
CA LYS A 211 14.16 -12.36 17.48
C LYS A 211 13.56 -13.76 17.53
N GLY A 212 13.16 -14.25 16.37
CA GLY A 212 12.71 -15.61 16.16
C GLY A 212 13.79 -16.62 16.54
N SER A 213 13.38 -17.88 16.68
CA SER A 213 14.31 -18.95 16.98
C SER A 213 15.34 -19.10 15.84
N PRO A 214 16.54 -19.64 16.11
CA PRO A 214 17.50 -19.95 15.05
C PRO A 214 16.90 -20.82 13.94
N GLU A 215 15.99 -21.74 14.30
CA GLU A 215 15.27 -22.61 13.36
C GLU A 215 14.35 -21.79 12.44
N GLU A 216 13.53 -20.88 12.99
CA GLU A 216 12.69 -19.98 12.21
C GLU A 216 13.53 -19.15 11.23
N PHE A 217 14.72 -18.70 11.66
CA PHE A 217 15.60 -17.92 10.81
C PHE A 217 16.15 -18.73 9.61
N GLU A 218 16.48 -20.00 9.79
CA GLU A 218 16.90 -20.86 8.68
C GLU A 218 15.75 -21.14 7.70
N VAL A 219 14.54 -21.37 8.20
CA VAL A 219 13.36 -21.50 7.32
C VAL A 219 13.11 -20.21 6.55
N ILE A 220 13.22 -19.04 7.19
CA ILE A 220 13.06 -17.73 6.54
C ILE A 220 14.14 -17.50 5.48
N LYS A 221 15.38 -17.97 5.69
CA LYS A 221 16.40 -17.95 4.61
C LYS A 221 15.99 -18.83 3.43
N GLY A 222 15.41 -20.01 3.70
CA GLY A 222 14.80 -20.86 2.67
C GLY A 222 13.74 -20.11 1.87
N LEU A 223 12.83 -19.42 2.57
CA LEU A 223 11.83 -18.55 1.94
C LEU A 223 12.47 -17.44 1.09
N GLN A 224 13.50 -16.76 1.60
CA GLN A 224 14.20 -15.70 0.87
C GLN A 224 14.88 -16.19 -0.41
N LYS A 225 15.29 -17.47 -0.47
CA LYS A 225 15.84 -18.09 -1.68
C LYS A 225 14.76 -18.47 -2.70
N ALA A 226 13.58 -18.87 -2.23
CA ALA A 226 12.47 -19.26 -3.09
C ALA A 226 11.67 -18.05 -3.62
N LEU A 227 11.65 -16.94 -2.88
CA LEU A 227 11.06 -15.68 -3.36
C LEU A 227 11.93 -15.05 -4.44
N PRO A 228 11.34 -14.26 -5.37
CA PRO A 228 12.11 -13.57 -6.40
C PRO A 228 13.25 -12.76 -5.79
N GLY A 229 14.47 -12.95 -6.29
CA GLY A 229 15.62 -12.16 -5.91
C GLY A 229 15.52 -10.71 -6.39
N GLU A 230 16.53 -9.90 -6.04
CA GLU A 230 16.72 -8.58 -6.65
C GLU A 230 16.60 -8.73 -8.16
N SER A 231 15.79 -7.86 -8.75
CA SER A 231 15.63 -7.79 -10.19
C SER A 231 16.93 -7.30 -10.81
N THR A 232 17.93 -8.17 -10.95
CA THR A 232 19.00 -8.00 -11.93
C THR A 232 18.38 -8.15 -13.29
N PHE A 233 18.01 -7.02 -13.89
CA PHE A 233 17.71 -6.98 -15.31
C PHE A 233 18.56 -5.88 -15.94
N GLU A 234 19.51 -6.34 -16.75
CA GLU A 234 20.00 -5.66 -17.96
C GLU A 234 18.84 -5.21 -18.85
#